data_AF-E7GAH7-F1
#
_entry.id   AF-E7GAH7-F1
#
_cell.length_a   1.000
_cell.length_b   1.000
_cell.length_c   1.000
_cell.angle_alpha   90.00
_cell.angle_beta   90.00
_cell.angle_gamma   90.00
#
_symmetry.space_group_name_H-M   'P 1'
#
loop_
_entity.id
_entity.type
_entity.pdbx_description
1 polymer ?
#
loop_
_entity_poly.entity_id
_entity_poly.type
_entity_poly.pdbx_seq_one_letter_code
_entity_poly.pdbx_strand_id
1 'polypeptide(L)'
;MNNLEFALEMKNKRLASGLSQGELASLTHVSRYSINRFENGKANASKETQNIILRCLNYYVCDKPFYLLVDYLSVRFPTTDALGVIRKVLGMKAKYFTTMTMDIMAIKSITPTGKSRSWLLMMNTWAYFWN
;
A
#
# COMPACT_ATOMS: atom_id res chain seq x y z
N MET A 1 25.25 14.51 -18.86
CA MET A 1 25.79 13.23 -18.37
C MET A 1 26.67 12.63 -19.43
N ASN A 2 27.81 12.07 -19.02
CA ASN A 2 28.57 11.15 -19.87
C ASN A 2 27.77 9.85 -20.06
N ASN A 3 27.98 9.11 -21.15
CA ASN A 3 27.24 7.86 -21.43
C ASN A 3 27.50 6.78 -20.37
N LEU A 4 28.71 6.75 -19.79
CA LEU A 4 29.07 5.86 -18.69
C LEU A 4 28.33 6.21 -17.39
N GLU A 5 28.20 7.49 -17.07
CA GLU A 5 27.42 7.94 -15.92
C GLU A 5 25.94 7.57 -16.09
N PHE A 6 25.41 7.73 -17.32
CA PHE A 6 24.02 7.39 -17.63
C PHE A 6 23.76 5.89 -17.44
N ALA A 7 24.63 5.03 -17.97
CA ALA A 7 24.51 3.59 -17.83
C ALA A 7 24.50 3.15 -16.35
N LEU A 8 25.37 3.75 -15.54
CA LEU A 8 25.49 3.45 -14.12
C LEU A 8 24.28 3.95 -13.32
N GLU A 9 23.83 5.19 -13.55
CA GLU A 9 22.63 5.75 -12.91
C GLU A 9 21.37 4.95 -13.26
N MET A 10 21.18 4.66 -14.54
CA MET A 10 20.06 3.86 -15.03
C MET A 10 20.00 2.48 -14.36
N LYS A 11 21.13 1.77 -14.33
CA LYS A 11 21.23 0.45 -13.71
C LYS A 11 20.93 0.49 -12.21
N ASN A 12 21.49 1.48 -11.50
CA ASN A 12 21.29 1.63 -10.07
C ASN A 12 19.81 1.95 -9.74
N LYS A 13 19.19 2.90 -10.46
CA LYS A 13 17.78 3.22 -10.27
C LYS A 13 16.88 2.05 -10.61
N ARG A 14 17.15 1.29 -11.68
CA ARG A 14 16.37 0.10 -12.02
C ARG A 14 16.41 -0.94 -10.90
N LEU A 15 17.59 -1.21 -10.35
CA LEU A 15 17.77 -2.15 -9.24
C LEU A 15 17.08 -1.66 -7.96
N ALA A 16 17.17 -0.36 -7.66
CA ALA A 16 16.46 0.25 -6.53
C ALA A 16 14.94 0.13 -6.65
N SER A 17 14.40 0.27 -7.85
CA SER A 17 12.97 0.06 -8.15
C SER A 17 12.53 -1.41 -8.15
N GLY A 18 13.46 -2.36 -8.04
CA GLY A 18 13.14 -3.79 -8.15
C GLY A 18 12.71 -4.26 -9.54
N LEU A 19 12.90 -3.45 -10.58
CA LEU A 19 12.47 -3.76 -11.95
C LEU A 19 13.48 -4.66 -12.66
N SER A 20 12.99 -5.64 -13.41
CA SER A 20 13.78 -6.37 -14.40
C SER A 20 14.04 -5.53 -15.66
N GLN A 21 15.03 -5.92 -16.46
CA GLN A 21 15.27 -5.27 -17.76
C GLN A 21 14.07 -5.41 -18.72
N GLY A 22 13.28 -6.48 -18.58
CA GLY A 22 12.09 -6.71 -19.40
C GLY A 22 10.93 -5.79 -19.02
N GLU A 23 10.73 -5.57 -17.72
CA GLU A 23 9.72 -4.63 -17.22
C GLU A 23 10.06 -3.19 -17.61
N LEU A 24 11.32 -2.77 -17.43
CA LEU A 24 11.76 -1.45 -17.87
C LEU A 24 11.58 -1.25 -19.38
N ALA A 25 11.88 -2.28 -20.18
CA ALA A 25 11.66 -2.27 -21.62
C ALA A 25 10.18 -2.07 -21.98
N SER A 26 9.29 -2.82 -21.31
CA SER A 26 7.84 -2.69 -21.51
C SER A 26 7.32 -1.30 -21.15
N LEU A 27 7.85 -0.67 -20.09
CA LEU A 27 7.41 0.63 -19.60
C LEU A 27 7.92 1.80 -20.45
N THR A 28 9.08 1.65 -21.08
CA THR A 28 9.73 2.73 -21.83
C THR A 28 9.57 2.60 -23.34
N HIS A 29 8.95 1.51 -23.82
CA HIS A 29 8.88 1.11 -25.23
C HIS A 29 10.26 0.96 -25.89
N VAL A 30 11.31 0.80 -25.08
CA VAL A 30 12.68 0.52 -25.54
C VAL A 30 12.89 -0.98 -25.50
N SER A 31 13.48 -1.57 -26.54
CA SER A 31 13.70 -3.01 -26.55
C SER A 31 14.57 -3.46 -25.36
N ARG A 32 14.28 -4.64 -24.79
CA ARG A 32 15.13 -5.25 -23.75
C ARG A 32 16.57 -5.41 -24.20
N TYR A 33 16.79 -5.67 -25.49
CA TYR A 33 18.11 -5.73 -26.10
C TYR A 33 18.84 -4.38 -25.97
N SER A 34 18.18 -3.28 -26.32
CA SER A 34 18.73 -1.92 -26.20
C SER A 34 19.03 -1.59 -24.73
N ILE A 35 18.10 -1.86 -23.80
CA ILE A 35 18.30 -1.67 -22.35
C ILE A 35 19.57 -2.39 -21.87
N ASN A 36 19.74 -3.67 -22.23
CA ASN A 36 20.91 -4.45 -21.85
C ASN A 36 22.21 -3.87 -22.44
N ARG A 37 22.19 -3.37 -23.67
CA ARG A 37 23.36 -2.73 -24.30
C ARG A 37 23.69 -1.40 -23.62
N PHE A 38 22.69 -0.61 -23.25
CA PHE A 38 22.86 0.67 -22.55
C PHE A 38 23.46 0.46 -21.15
N GLU A 39 22.91 -0.47 -20.35
CA GLU A 39 23.42 -0.75 -18.99
C GLU A 39 24.87 -1.24 -18.98
N ASN A 40 25.30 -1.94 -20.02
CA ASN A 40 26.67 -2.45 -20.15
C ASN A 40 27.61 -1.49 -20.90
N GLY A 41 27.16 -0.27 -21.24
CA GLY A 41 27.96 0.72 -21.99
C GLY A 41 28.32 0.27 -23.41
N LYS A 42 27.63 -0.73 -23.97
CA LYS A 42 27.87 -1.27 -25.31
C LYS A 42 27.14 -0.50 -26.41
N ALA A 43 26.26 0.43 -26.04
CA ALA A 43 25.57 1.34 -26.94
C ALA A 43 25.20 2.62 -26.18
N ASN A 44 25.04 3.72 -26.91
CA ASN A 44 24.61 5.00 -26.35
C ASN A 44 23.15 5.25 -26.73
N ALA A 45 22.31 5.57 -25.75
CA ALA A 45 20.93 5.99 -25.99
C ALA A 45 20.89 7.44 -26.48
N SER A 46 19.93 7.79 -27.35
CA SER A 46 19.68 9.18 -27.72
C SER A 46 19.22 9.98 -26.50
N LYS A 47 19.36 11.32 -26.51
CA LYS A 47 18.93 12.17 -25.38
C LYS A 47 17.43 11.98 -25.07
N GLU A 48 16.61 11.82 -26.10
CA GLU A 48 15.17 11.56 -25.97
C GLU A 48 14.91 10.24 -25.24
N THR A 49 15.64 9.18 -25.65
CA THR A 49 15.54 7.85 -25.03
C THR A 49 16.02 7.87 -23.58
N GLN A 50 17.13 8.57 -23.31
CA GLN A 50 17.63 8.77 -21.94
C GLN A 50 16.58 9.45 -21.06
N ASN A 51 15.92 10.49 -21.57
CA ASN A 51 14.88 11.22 -20.84
C ASN A 51 13.65 10.35 -20.55
N ILE A 52 13.20 9.53 -21.49
CA ILE A 52 12.07 8.60 -21.29
C ILE A 52 12.41 7.60 -20.18
N ILE A 53 13.60 6.99 -20.25
CA ILE A 53 14.07 6.01 -19.27
C ILE A 53 14.19 6.65 -17.88
N LEU A 54 14.83 7.81 -17.76
CA LEU A 54 15.02 8.48 -16.47
C LEU A 54 13.70 8.94 -15.87
N ARG A 55 12.76 9.47 -16.67
CA ARG A 55 11.42 9.81 -16.18
C ARG A 55 10.69 8.60 -15.62
N CYS A 56 10.75 7.47 -16.33
CA CYS A 56 10.17 6.22 -15.85
C CYS A 56 10.82 5.81 -14.52
N LEU A 57 12.14 5.70 -14.46
CA LEU A 57 12.86 5.27 -13.27
C LEU A 57 12.66 6.20 -12.06
N ASN A 58 12.63 7.52 -12.27
CA ASN A 58 12.37 8.49 -11.20
C ASN A 58 10.96 8.39 -10.61
N TYR A 59 9.98 7.89 -11.38
CA TYR A 59 8.65 7.64 -10.86
C TYR A 59 8.63 6.42 -9.91
N TYR A 60 9.39 5.37 -10.24
CA TYR A 60 9.44 4.13 -9.43
C TYR A 60 10.40 4.21 -8.24
N VAL A 61 11.51 4.95 -8.35
CA VAL A 61 12.37 5.30 -7.22
C VAL A 61 11.71 6.47 -6.47
N CYS A 62 10.54 6.23 -5.89
CA CYS A 62 9.92 7.21 -5.02
C CYS A 62 10.54 7.08 -3.62
N ASP A 63 11.67 7.75 -3.40
CA ASP A 63 12.32 7.86 -2.08
C ASP A 63 11.42 8.56 -1.03
N LYS A 64 10.36 9.24 -1.50
CA LYS A 64 9.41 9.91 -0.63
C LYS A 64 8.35 8.92 -0.18
N PRO A 65 8.12 8.77 1.13
CA PRO A 65 6.96 8.02 1.61
C PRO A 65 5.68 8.61 1.00
N PHE A 66 4.89 7.75 0.35
CA PHE A 66 3.56 8.12 -0.15
C PHE A 66 2.62 8.22 1.05
N TYR A 67 2.13 9.42 1.32
CA TYR A 67 1.12 9.67 2.34
C TYR A 67 -0.25 9.77 1.66
N LEU A 68 -1.15 8.84 1.98
CA LEU A 68 -2.55 8.89 1.58
C LEU A 68 -3.40 9.10 2.83
N LEU A 69 -4.07 10.25 2.91
CA LEU A 69 -5.08 10.51 3.93
C LEU A 69 -6.43 10.05 3.38
N VAL A 70 -7.08 9.15 4.09
CA VAL A 70 -8.42 8.66 3.76
C VAL A 70 -9.32 9.03 4.93
N ASP A 71 -10.17 10.03 4.75
CA ASP A 71 -11.07 10.51 5.82
C ASP A 71 -12.13 9.47 6.19
N TYR A 72 -12.68 8.76 5.19
CA TYR A 72 -13.65 7.69 5.39
C TYR A 72 -13.70 6.73 4.21
N LEU A 73 -13.56 5.43 4.47
CA LEU A 73 -13.71 4.35 3.48
C LEU A 73 -14.61 3.25 4.05
N SER A 74 -15.81 3.12 3.48
CA SER A 74 -16.77 2.06 3.83
C SER A 74 -16.79 0.97 2.76
N VAL A 75 -16.28 -0.21 3.10
CA VAL A 75 -16.31 -1.40 2.23
C VAL A 75 -17.06 -2.51 2.94
N ARG A 76 -18.04 -3.11 2.26
CA ARG A 76 -18.78 -4.27 2.75
C ARG A 76 -18.23 -5.54 2.09
N PHE A 77 -17.99 -6.57 2.90
CA PHE A 77 -17.60 -7.89 2.42
C PHE A 77 -18.70 -8.90 2.73
N PRO A 78 -19.00 -9.84 1.81
CA PRO A 78 -19.97 -10.91 2.04
C PRO A 78 -19.36 -12.05 2.90
N THR A 79 -18.59 -11.69 3.93
CA THR A 79 -17.95 -12.63 4.85
C THR A 79 -17.78 -12.00 6.23
N THR A 80 -17.78 -12.84 7.26
CA THR A 80 -17.52 -12.45 8.66
C THR A 80 -16.04 -12.62 9.06
N ASP A 81 -15.20 -13.21 8.20
CA ASP A 81 -13.77 -13.42 8.45
C ASP A 81 -12.95 -12.14 8.20
N ALA A 82 -12.91 -11.25 9.21
CA ALA A 82 -12.17 -10.00 9.14
C ALA A 82 -10.65 -10.21 8.94
N LEU A 83 -10.05 -11.22 9.56
CA LEU A 83 -8.62 -11.52 9.44
C LEU A 83 -8.26 -12.01 8.04
N GLY A 84 -9.11 -12.86 7.46
CA GLY A 84 -8.97 -13.32 6.07
C GLY A 84 -9.03 -12.17 5.08
N VAL A 85 -9.97 -11.25 5.26
CA VAL A 85 -10.07 -10.03 4.43
C VAL A 85 -8.81 -9.18 4.55
N ILE A 86 -8.37 -8.85 5.77
CA ILE A 86 -7.18 -7.99 5.98
C ILE A 86 -5.92 -8.61 5.34
N ARG A 87 -5.73 -9.92 5.49
CA ARG A 87 -4.52 -10.59 4.99
C ARG A 87 -4.57 -10.90 3.51
N LYS A 88 -5.71 -11.40 3.01
CA LYS A 88 -5.83 -11.93 1.64
C LYS A 88 -6.34 -10.90 0.65
N VAL A 89 -7.23 -9.99 1.07
CA VAL A 89 -7.81 -8.96 0.19
C VAL A 89 -6.99 -7.67 0.27
N LEU A 90 -6.77 -7.15 1.49
CA LEU A 90 -6.01 -5.91 1.66
C LEU A 90 -4.49 -6.12 1.59
N GLY A 91 -4.01 -7.35 1.82
CA GLY A 91 -2.57 -7.64 1.81
C GLY A 91 -1.81 -6.99 2.98
N MET A 92 -2.50 -6.55 4.02
CA MET A 92 -1.93 -5.81 5.13
C MET A 92 -1.69 -6.72 6.34
N LYS A 93 -0.74 -6.36 7.20
CA LYS A 93 -0.57 -7.05 8.48
C LYS A 93 -1.62 -6.53 9.46
N ALA A 94 -2.39 -7.44 10.06
CA ALA A 94 -3.45 -7.10 11.01
C ALA A 94 -2.97 -6.22 12.18
N LYS A 95 -1.69 -6.33 12.57
CA LYS A 95 -1.07 -5.50 13.62
C LYS A 95 -1.10 -3.99 13.34
N TYR A 96 -1.32 -3.57 12.10
CA TYR A 96 -1.42 -2.15 11.74
C TYR A 96 -2.83 -1.58 11.96
N PHE A 97 -3.81 -2.44 12.20
CA PHE A 97 -5.16 -2.02 12.55
C PHE A 97 -5.29 -1.98 14.06
N THR A 98 -5.64 -0.82 14.60
CA THR A 98 -6.05 -0.70 16.00
C THR A 98 -7.42 -1.36 16.12
N THR A 99 -7.46 -2.55 16.72
CA THR A 99 -8.75 -3.15 17.07
C THR A 99 -9.28 -2.39 18.28
N MET A 100 -10.23 -1.47 18.07
CA MET A 100 -11.04 -0.96 19.18
C MET A 100 -11.98 -2.09 19.61
N THR A 101 -11.53 -2.93 20.54
CA THR A 101 -12.43 -3.79 21.30
C THR A 101 -13.28 -2.86 22.18
N MET A 102 -14.60 -2.89 22.01
CA MET A 102 -15.50 -2.27 22.97
C MET A 102 -15.43 -3.09 24.26
N ASP A 103 -14.58 -2.66 25.19
CA ASP A 103 -14.63 -3.16 26.56
C ASP A 103 -15.99 -2.80 27.14
N ILE A 104 -16.77 -3.82 27.49
CA ILE A 104 -18.02 -3.69 28.22
C ILE A 104 -17.67 -3.09 29.60
N MET A 105 -17.85 -1.78 29.79
CA MET A 105 -17.84 -1.18 31.12
C MET A 105 -19.12 -1.59 31.85
N ALA A 106 -19.07 -2.70 32.58
CA ALA A 106 -20.12 -3.09 33.52
C ALA A 106 -20.02 -2.22 34.79
N ILE A 107 -20.78 -1.13 34.87
CA ILE A 107 -20.94 -0.37 36.13
C ILE A 107 -21.92 -1.14 37.02
N LYS A 108 -21.43 -1.73 38.13
CA LYS A 108 -22.28 -2.21 39.23
C LYS A 108 -22.71 -1.00 40.07
N SER A 109 -23.96 -0.55 39.96
CA SER A 109 -24.58 0.30 40.98
C SER A 109 -25.36 -0.58 41.96
N ILE A 110 -24.95 -0.57 43.22
CA ILE A 110 -25.69 -1.17 44.34
C ILE A 110 -26.57 -0.07 44.90
N THR A 111 -27.90 -0.24 44.88
CA THR A 111 -28.81 0.65 45.64
C THR A 111 -29.07 0.07 47.04
N PRO A 112 -29.40 0.89 48.05
CA PRO A 112 -29.38 0.50 49.46
C PRO A 112 -30.48 -0.49 49.90
N THR A 113 -31.38 -0.92 49.02
CA THR A 113 -32.61 -1.64 49.38
C THR A 113 -32.72 -3.06 48.83
N GLY A 114 -31.60 -3.68 48.45
CA GLY A 114 -31.48 -5.15 48.36
C GLY A 114 -32.36 -5.87 47.34
N LYS A 115 -33.09 -5.18 46.45
CA LYS A 115 -33.85 -5.81 45.35
C LYS A 115 -33.13 -5.60 44.02
N SER A 116 -32.43 -6.64 43.58
CA SER A 116 -31.86 -6.73 42.23
C SER A 116 -32.96 -6.92 41.20
N ARG A 117 -33.33 -5.87 40.48
CA ARG A 117 -34.07 -5.95 39.21
C ARG A 117 -33.77 -4.74 38.33
N SER A 118 -32.84 -4.90 37.39
CA SER A 118 -32.94 -4.46 35.99
C SER A 118 -31.53 -4.38 35.38
N TRP A 119 -31.29 -5.17 34.33
CA TRP A 119 -30.16 -4.96 33.43
C TRP A 119 -30.54 -3.83 32.48
N LEU A 120 -30.11 -2.59 32.76
CA LEU A 120 -30.15 -1.52 31.77
C LEU A 120 -28.95 -1.69 30.83
N LEU A 121 -29.14 -2.50 29.79
CA LEU A 121 -28.31 -2.45 28.59
C LEU A 121 -28.71 -1.19 27.79
N MET A 122 -28.02 -0.08 28.02
CA MET A 122 -27.99 1.00 27.03
C MET A 122 -26.72 0.88 26.21
N MET A 123 -26.80 0.12 25.12
CA MET A 123 -25.94 0.32 23.96
C MET A 123 -26.87 0.47 22.77
N ASN A 124 -26.93 1.67 22.21
CA ASN A 124 -27.57 1.90 20.92
C ASN A 124 -26.77 1.14 19.87
N THR A 125 -27.30 0.00 19.47
CA THR A 125 -26.89 -0.73 18.28
C THR A 125 -27.15 0.16 17.06
N TRP A 126 -26.10 0.76 16.49
CA TRP A 126 -26.16 1.19 15.09
C TRP A 126 -25.33 0.22 14.26
N ALA A 127 -25.91 -0.96 14.02
CA ALA A 127 -25.56 -1.76 12.87
C ALA A 127 -26.45 -1.29 11.72
N TYR A 128 -25.97 -0.40 10.86
CA TYR A 128 -26.66 -0.11 9.61
C TYR A 128 -26.48 -1.29 8.64
N PHE A 129 -27.34 -2.30 8.78
CA PHE A 129 -27.75 -3.14 7.66
C PHE A 129 -28.78 -2.34 6.86
N TRP A 130 -28.48 -2.04 5.60
CA TRP A 130 -29.49 -1.60 4.63
C TRP A 130 -29.35 -2.49 3.40
N ASN A 131 -30.52 -3.00 2.98
CA ASN A 131 -30.83 -3.96 1.92
C ASN A 131 -29.90 -3.93 0.70
#